data_AF-T1GTW1-F1
#
_entry.id   AF-T1GTW1-F1
#
_cell.length_a   1.000
_cell.length_b   1.000
_cell.length_c   1.000
_cell.angle_alpha   90.00
_cell.angle_beta   90.00
_cell.angle_gamma   90.00
#
_symmetry.space_group_name_H-M   'P 1'
#
loop_
_entity.id
_entity.type
_entity.pdbx_description
1 polymer ?
#
loop_
_entity_poly.entity_id
_entity_poly.type
_entity_poly.pdbx_seq_one_letter_code
_entity_poly.pdbx_strand_id
1 'polypeptide(L)'
;SLGYPDTELRATGEQRAELKYLNGSDCPNEKGKKLSAIIEFKCDVRAGRGNAALDKSGTQKCEYRFVWKTNVICPSQNCDFKADSCEIFNKPLNISY
;
A
#
# COMPACT_ATOMS: atom_id res chain seq x y z
N SER A 1 -5.87 16.67 -12.23
CA SER A 1 -5.59 16.22 -10.86
C SER A 1 -6.49 15.02 -10.52
N LEU A 2 -6.00 14.05 -9.73
CA LEU A 2 -6.77 12.88 -9.28
C LEU A 2 -7.47 13.08 -7.93
N GLY A 3 -7.34 14.27 -7.33
CA GLY A 3 -8.00 14.63 -6.08
C GLY A 3 -7.03 15.03 -4.98
N TYR A 4 -7.59 15.23 -3.80
CA TYR A 4 -6.91 15.53 -2.54
C TYR A 4 -7.04 14.33 -1.61
N PRO A 5 -6.00 14.04 -0.80
CA PRO A 5 -6.05 12.91 0.11
C PRO A 5 -7.18 13.10 1.11
N ASP A 6 -7.91 12.03 1.37
CA ASP A 6 -8.77 11.93 2.54
C ASP A 6 -7.92 12.09 3.81
N THR A 7 -8.57 12.48 4.89
CA THR A 7 -7.90 12.82 6.16
C THR A 7 -7.29 11.62 6.86
N GLU A 8 -7.70 10.40 6.50
CA GLU A 8 -7.32 9.18 7.19
C GLU A 8 -6.81 8.09 6.22
N LEU A 9 -5.73 7.42 6.63
CA LEU A 9 -5.31 6.14 6.07
C LEU A 9 -6.12 5.03 6.76
N ARG A 10 -6.93 4.29 6.01
CA ARG A 10 -7.85 3.29 6.59
C ARG A 10 -7.22 1.91 6.51
N ALA A 11 -7.12 1.22 7.64
CA ALA A 11 -6.72 -0.18 7.66
C ALA A 11 -7.81 -1.05 6.98
N THR A 12 -7.40 -1.89 6.03
CA THR A 12 -8.31 -2.80 5.29
C THR A 12 -8.00 -4.28 5.54
N GLY A 13 -6.96 -4.56 6.34
CA GLY A 13 -6.58 -5.88 6.84
C GLY A 13 -5.27 -5.80 7.63
N GLU A 14 -4.78 -6.91 8.18
CA GLU A 14 -3.57 -6.93 9.02
C GLU A 14 -2.31 -6.37 8.34
N GLN A 15 -2.26 -6.46 7.00
CA GLN A 15 -1.11 -6.08 6.18
C GLN A 15 -1.51 -5.22 4.98
N ARG A 16 -2.67 -4.55 5.09
CA ARG A 16 -3.24 -3.72 4.02
C ARG A 16 -3.84 -2.43 4.59
N ALA A 17 -3.63 -1.35 3.86
CA ALA A 17 -4.27 -0.07 4.15
C ALA A 17 -4.66 0.64 2.85
N GLU A 18 -5.64 1.53 2.93
CA GLU A 18 -6.17 2.27 1.80
C GLU A 18 -6.18 3.77 2.09
N LEU A 19 -5.63 4.56 1.16
CA LEU A 19 -5.77 6.02 1.15
C LEU A 19 -6.56 6.42 -0.09
N LYS A 20 -7.64 7.17 0.13
CA LYS A 20 -8.49 7.70 -0.94
C LYS A 20 -8.09 9.12 -1.29
N TYR A 21 -8.14 9.44 -2.58
CA TYR A 21 -8.04 10.78 -3.11
C TYR A 21 -9.37 11.14 -3.75
N LEU A 22 -9.96 12.24 -3.32
CA LEU A 22 -11.32 12.65 -3.68
C LEU A 22 -11.31 14.04 -4.31
N ASN A 23 -12.40 14.38 -5.01
CA ASN A 23 -12.62 15.71 -5.59
C ASN A 23 -11.50 16.17 -6.54
N GLY A 24 -11.09 15.30 -7.46
CA GLY A 24 -10.16 15.63 -8.53
C GLY A 24 -10.77 16.53 -9.62
N SER A 25 -10.14 16.52 -10.80
CA SER A 25 -10.67 17.20 -11.98
C SER A 25 -11.97 16.57 -12.47
N ASP A 26 -12.71 17.25 -13.35
CA ASP A 26 -13.91 16.65 -13.97
C ASP A 26 -13.56 15.36 -14.72
N CYS A 27 -14.41 14.35 -14.56
CA CYS A 27 -14.21 13.08 -15.23
C CYS A 27 -14.56 13.22 -16.72
N PRO A 28 -13.63 12.93 -17.65
CA PRO A 28 -13.91 13.01 -19.09
C PRO A 28 -14.99 12.02 -19.54
N ASN A 29 -15.14 10.91 -18.81
CA ASN A 29 -16.00 9.78 -19.19
C ASN A 29 -17.42 9.85 -18.61
N GLU A 30 -17.65 10.64 -17.56
CA GLU A 30 -18.96 10.80 -16.90
C GLU A 30 -19.18 12.25 -16.48
N LYS A 31 -20.11 12.95 -17.13
CA LYS A 31 -20.49 14.32 -16.78
C LYS A 31 -21.02 14.40 -15.35
N GLY A 32 -20.59 15.41 -14.61
CA GLY A 32 -21.00 15.65 -13.22
C GLY A 32 -20.23 14.83 -12.19
N LYS A 33 -19.33 13.93 -12.61
CA LYS A 33 -18.46 13.18 -11.70
C LYS A 33 -17.05 13.76 -11.68
N LYS A 34 -16.41 13.71 -10.52
CA LYS A 34 -14.99 14.08 -10.35
C LYS A 34 -14.12 12.82 -10.40
N LEU A 35 -12.89 12.97 -10.88
CA LEU A 35 -11.87 11.94 -10.78
C LEU A 35 -11.54 11.67 -9.30
N SER A 36 -11.35 10.40 -8.97
CA SER A 36 -10.82 9.93 -7.69
C SER A 36 -9.64 9.00 -7.92
N ALA A 37 -8.89 8.74 -6.87
CA ALA A 37 -7.93 7.66 -6.84
C ALA A 37 -7.95 6.91 -5.51
N ILE A 38 -7.50 5.66 -5.56
CA ILE A 38 -7.33 4.80 -4.41
C ILE A 38 -5.91 4.25 -4.44
N ILE A 39 -5.18 4.43 -3.35
CA ILE A 39 -3.88 3.80 -3.14
C ILE A 39 -4.07 2.67 -2.13
N GLU A 40 -3.90 1.44 -2.58
CA GLU A 40 -3.87 0.25 -1.74
C GLU A 40 -2.42 -0.07 -1.36
N PHE A 41 -2.07 0.15 -0.10
CA PHE A 41 -0.79 -0.27 0.45
C PHE A 41 -0.84 -1.75 0.80
N LYS A 42 0.18 -2.50 0.38
CA LYS A 42 0.37 -3.92 0.74
C LYS A 42 1.73 -4.10 1.39
N CYS A 43 1.76 -4.75 2.54
CA CYS A 43 3.03 -5.12 3.16
C CYS A 43 3.82 -6.01 2.21
N ASP A 44 5.05 -5.61 1.95
CA ASP A 44 6.08 -6.43 1.32
C ASP A 44 7.40 -6.12 2.04
N VAL A 45 7.80 -7.04 2.92
CA VAL A 45 8.99 -6.88 3.78
C VAL A 45 10.28 -6.73 2.97
N ARG A 46 10.30 -7.12 1.70
CA ARG A 46 11.46 -7.01 0.81
C ARG A 46 11.44 -5.78 -0.11
N ALA A 47 10.30 -5.10 -0.23
CA ALA A 47 10.13 -3.99 -1.18
C ALA A 47 10.83 -2.68 -0.74
N GLY A 48 11.29 -2.59 0.50
CA GLY A 48 11.71 -1.31 1.08
C GLY A 48 10.58 -0.29 1.01
N ARG A 49 10.90 0.99 0.75
CA ARG A 49 9.86 2.03 0.60
C ARG A 49 8.91 1.75 -0.58
N GLY A 50 9.39 1.11 -1.64
CA GLY A 50 8.62 0.81 -2.85
C GLY A 50 8.08 2.06 -3.56
N ASN A 51 7.22 1.83 -4.57
CA ASN A 51 6.50 2.88 -5.30
C ASN A 51 5.06 2.42 -5.61
N ALA A 52 4.15 3.38 -5.80
CA ALA A 52 2.81 3.10 -6.27
C ALA A 52 2.80 2.69 -7.74
N ALA A 53 2.19 1.55 -8.06
CA ALA A 53 2.01 1.05 -9.42
C ALA A 53 0.52 1.08 -9.81
N LEU A 54 0.22 1.53 -11.02
CA LEU A 54 -1.17 1.59 -11.52
C LEU A 54 -1.74 0.17 -11.67
N ASP A 55 -2.83 -0.10 -10.98
CA ASP A 55 -3.64 -1.29 -11.19
C ASP A 55 -4.63 -1.05 -12.32
N LYS A 56 -4.25 -1.46 -13.53
CA LYS A 56 -5.10 -1.33 -14.72
C LYS A 56 -6.40 -2.14 -14.61
N SER A 57 -6.39 -3.23 -13.85
CA SER A 57 -7.57 -4.10 -13.71
C SER A 57 -8.60 -3.54 -12.73
N GLY A 58 -8.13 -2.88 -11.66
CA GLY A 58 -8.97 -2.20 -10.69
C GLY A 58 -9.33 -0.76 -11.05
N THR A 59 -8.69 -0.18 -12.06
CA THR A 59 -8.99 1.17 -12.55
C THR A 59 -10.29 1.19 -13.34
N GLN A 60 -11.16 2.13 -12.99
CA GLN A 60 -12.44 2.38 -13.67
C GLN A 60 -12.42 3.73 -14.40
N LYS A 61 -13.50 4.05 -15.11
CA LYS A 61 -13.61 5.26 -15.96
C LYS A 61 -13.28 6.58 -15.24
N CYS A 62 -13.57 6.68 -13.94
CA CYS A 62 -13.37 7.89 -13.15
C CYS A 62 -12.65 7.65 -11.81
N GLU A 63 -12.17 6.44 -11.55
CA GLU A 63 -11.46 6.08 -10.33
C GLU A 63 -10.20 5.30 -10.68
N TYR A 64 -9.05 5.86 -10.36
CA TYR A 64 -7.75 5.23 -10.60
C TYR A 64 -7.35 4.41 -9.38
N ARG A 65 -6.91 3.17 -9.59
CA ARG A 65 -6.40 2.32 -8.49
C ARG A 65 -4.90 2.13 -8.62
N PHE A 66 -4.19 2.26 -7.51
CA PHE A 66 -2.77 2.00 -7.39
C PHE A 66 -2.54 0.95 -6.33
N VAL A 67 -1.57 0.07 -6.55
CA VAL A 67 -1.04 -0.83 -5.53
C VAL A 67 0.37 -0.38 -5.17
N TRP A 68 0.60 -0.14 -3.89
CA TRP A 68 1.91 0.24 -3.36
C TRP A 68 2.41 -0.86 -2.42
N LYS A 69 3.28 -1.73 -2.96
CA LYS A 69 4.00 -2.72 -2.14
C LYS A 69 5.12 -2.01 -1.38
N THR A 70 5.11 -2.08 -0.05
CA THR A 70 6.06 -1.36 0.80
C THR A 70 6.28 -2.09 2.12
N ASN A 71 7.45 -1.93 2.72
CA ASN A 71 7.73 -2.44 4.06
C ASN A 71 7.24 -1.49 5.17
N VAL A 72 6.88 -0.25 4.84
CA VAL A 72 6.53 0.81 5.81
C VAL A 72 5.25 0.49 6.59
N ILE A 73 4.31 -0.21 5.97
CA ILE A 73 3.04 -0.61 6.61
C ILE A 73 3.09 -2.03 7.17
N CYS A 74 4.25 -2.70 7.10
CA CYS A 74 4.36 -4.04 7.66
C CYS A 74 4.29 -3.98 9.18
N PRO A 75 3.58 -4.91 9.83
CA PRO A 75 3.65 -5.07 11.27
C PRO A 75 5.10 -5.22 11.75
N SER A 76 5.34 -4.85 13.01
CA SER A 76 6.63 -5.07 13.66
C SER A 76 7.08 -6.52 13.48
N GLN A 77 8.28 -6.71 12.95
CA GLN A 77 8.83 -8.03 12.68
C GLN A 77 9.39 -8.60 13.99
N ASN A 78 8.90 -9.76 14.40
CA ASN A 78 9.51 -10.51 15.50
C ASN A 78 10.72 -11.28 14.95
N CYS A 79 11.89 -11.04 15.52
CA CYS A 79 13.09 -11.83 15.27
C CYS A 79 13.25 -12.86 16.40
N ASP A 80 13.64 -14.08 16.04
CA ASP A 80 13.88 -15.16 16.99
C ASP A 80 15.39 -15.27 17.27
N PHE A 81 15.79 -15.25 18.54
CA PHE A 81 17.18 -15.50 18.91
C PHE A 81 17.43 -17.00 19.07
N LYS A 82 18.42 -17.53 18.34
CA LYS A 82 18.88 -18.92 18.43
C LYS A 82 20.14 -18.97 19.28
N ALA A 83 20.01 -19.35 20.54
CA ALA A 83 21.13 -19.41 21.48
C ALA A 83 22.23 -20.39 21.03
N ASP A 84 21.86 -21.54 20.47
CA ASP A 84 22.81 -22.59 20.07
C ASP A 84 23.77 -22.15 18.96
N SER A 85 23.32 -21.26 18.06
CA SER A 85 24.13 -20.70 16.97
C SER A 85 24.55 -19.24 17.20
N CYS A 86 24.09 -18.62 18.30
CA CYS A 86 24.24 -17.19 18.56
C CYS A 86 23.73 -16.30 17.41
N GLU A 87 22.66 -16.72 16.72
CA GLU A 87 22.09 -16.02 15.57
C GLU A 87 20.77 -15.33 15.91
N ILE A 88 20.50 -14.19 15.28
CA ILE A 88 19.17 -13.58 15.24
C ILE A 88 18.51 -13.95 13.92
N PHE A 89 17.41 -14.70 13.96
CA PHE A 89 16.67 -15.13 12.79
C PHE A 89 15.48 -14.24 12.51
N ASN A 90 15.49 -13.56 11.36
CA ASN A 90 14.35 -12.83 10.84
C ASN A 90 13.47 -13.79 10.02
N LYS A 91 12.39 -14.27 10.65
CA LYS A 91 11.45 -15.22 10.03
C LYS A 91 10.78 -14.67 8.76
N PRO A 92 10.28 -13.42 8.71
CA PRO A 92 9.72 -12.85 7.48
C PRO A 92 10.70 -12.79 6.30
N LEU A 93 11.97 -12.50 6.54
CA LEU A 93 13.00 -12.39 5.51
C LEU A 93 13.74 -13.70 5.24
N ASN A 94 13.59 -14.69 6.11
CA ASN A 94 14.34 -15.95 6.07
C ASN A 94 15.87 -15.71 6.02
N ILE A 95 16.36 -14.86 6.93
CA ILE A 95 17.78 -14.47 7.03
C ILE A 95 18.20 -14.56 8.51
N SER A 96 19.40 -15.09 8.77
CA SER A 96 20.08 -15.02 10.07
C SER A 96 21.12 -13.91 10.07
N TYR A 97 21.31 -13.27 11.24
CA TYR A 97 22.37 -12.30 11.54
C TYR A 97 23.29 -12.85 12.63
#